data_AF-A0A7V8SWQ7-F1
#
_entry.id   AF-A0A7V8SWQ7-F1
#
_cell.length_a   1.000
_cell.length_b   1.000
_cell.length_c   1.000
_cell.angle_alpha   90.00
_cell.angle_beta   90.00
_cell.angle_gamma   90.00
#
_symmetry.space_group_name_H-M   'P 1'
#
loop_
_entity.id
_entity.type
_entity.pdbx_description
1 polymer ?
#
loop_
_entity_poly.entity_id
_entity_poly.type
_entity_poly.pdbx_seq_one_letter_code
_entity_poly.pdbx_strand_id
1 'polypeptide(L)'
;MLQFEIFEVEPDGRLRWLATAPSMQTAETHANRLPPGNYVIIADQHTPKRISIRSPAKQTVFQICYDDSEGSTARETLFRSLGHEVISVADNDVAKGALASIPKVDVFILGHTAPEQTRKEMVDWLKVNFPRAKIVALIPSAIPELLCADYNIPQSNWDAWVSLFAMS
;
A
#
# COMPACT_ATOMS: atom_id res chain seq x y z
N MET A 1 5.34 24.99 -30.09
CA MET A 1 4.52 24.24 -29.12
C MET A 1 5.27 24.26 -27.81
N LEU A 2 4.62 24.62 -26.70
CA LEU A 2 5.25 24.51 -25.37
C LEU A 2 5.42 23.02 -25.06
N GLN A 3 6.66 22.58 -24.83
CA GLN A 3 6.95 21.22 -24.40
C GLN A 3 7.40 21.24 -22.94
N PHE A 4 6.89 20.29 -22.17
CA PHE A 4 7.22 20.09 -20.76
C PHE A 4 8.23 18.94 -20.66
N GLU A 5 9.40 19.19 -20.12
CA GLU A 5 10.44 18.20 -19.91
C GLU A 5 10.39 17.68 -18.47
N ILE A 6 10.51 16.36 -18.31
CA ILE A 6 10.49 15.68 -17.02
C ILE A 6 11.90 15.18 -16.74
N PHE A 7 12.44 15.55 -15.59
CA PHE A 7 13.74 15.13 -15.10
C PHE A 7 13.59 14.41 -13.77
N GLU A 8 14.43 13.41 -13.54
CA GLU A 8 14.71 12.89 -12.20
C GLU A 8 15.85 13.68 -11.56
N VAL A 9 15.75 13.92 -10.27
CA VAL A 9 16.81 14.54 -9.46
C VAL A 9 17.59 13.43 -8.78
N GLU A 10 18.81 13.20 -9.25
CA GLU A 10 19.74 12.25 -8.65
C GLU A 10 20.15 12.70 -7.22
N PRO A 11 20.66 11.80 -6.37
CA PRO A 11 21.06 12.14 -4.99
C PRO A 11 22.10 13.27 -4.87
N ASP A 12 22.91 13.46 -5.90
CA ASP A 12 23.91 14.52 -6.01
C ASP A 12 23.33 15.86 -6.53
N GLY A 13 22.03 15.90 -6.80
CA GLY A 13 21.29 17.06 -7.29
C GLY A 13 21.30 17.21 -8.82
N ARG A 14 21.93 16.30 -9.57
CA ARG A 14 21.92 16.35 -11.05
C ARG A 14 20.55 15.99 -11.59
N LEU A 15 20.24 16.55 -12.76
CA LEU A 15 19.00 16.27 -13.47
C LEU A 15 19.25 15.23 -14.55
N ARG A 16 18.59 14.07 -14.43
CA ARG A 16 18.56 13.03 -15.46
C ARG A 16 17.29 13.21 -16.28
N TRP A 17 17.42 13.51 -17.57
CA TRP A 17 16.29 13.65 -18.48
C TRP A 17 15.56 12.31 -18.63
N LEU A 18 14.22 12.33 -18.55
CA LEU A 18 13.39 11.14 -18.67
C LEU A 18 12.47 11.18 -19.89
N ALA A 19 11.72 12.27 -20.06
CA ALA A 19 10.65 12.32 -21.06
C ALA A 19 10.20 13.76 -21.34
N THR A 20 9.41 13.91 -22.41
CA THR A 20 8.69 15.14 -22.76
C THR A 20 7.18 14.92 -22.78
N ALA A 21 6.41 15.93 -22.39
CA ALA A 21 4.96 15.92 -22.40
C ALA A 21 4.38 17.19 -23.07
N PRO A 22 3.21 17.09 -23.72
CA PRO A 22 2.59 18.21 -24.44
C PRO A 22 1.88 19.22 -23.52
N SER A 23 1.66 18.89 -22.25
CA SER A 23 1.01 19.77 -21.27
C SER A 23 1.48 19.45 -19.85
N MET A 24 1.30 20.40 -18.93
CA MET A 24 1.61 20.23 -17.50
C MET A 24 0.83 19.05 -16.90
N GLN A 25 -0.46 18.90 -17.22
CA GLN A 25 -1.30 17.83 -16.69
C GLN A 25 -0.83 16.45 -17.14
N THR A 26 -0.44 16.32 -18.41
CA THR A 26 0.13 15.08 -18.94
C THR A 26 1.50 14.80 -18.30
N ALA A 27 2.31 15.84 -18.08
CA ALA A 27 3.60 15.72 -17.42
C ALA A 27 3.46 15.24 -15.96
N GLU A 28 2.50 15.78 -15.20
CA GLU A 28 2.19 15.33 -13.83
C GLU A 28 1.65 13.90 -13.80
N THR A 29 0.74 13.57 -14.71
CA THR A 29 0.20 12.20 -14.83
C THR A 29 1.31 11.20 -15.13
N HIS A 30 2.27 11.58 -15.97
CA HIS A 30 3.43 10.76 -16.28
C HIS A 30 4.38 10.66 -15.07
N ALA A 31 4.69 11.78 -14.43
CA ALA A 31 5.54 11.81 -13.24
C ALA A 31 4.98 10.91 -12.13
N ASN A 32 3.69 10.99 -11.82
CA ASN A 32 3.03 10.17 -10.79
C ASN A 32 3.04 8.65 -11.05
N ARG A 33 3.45 8.22 -12.25
CA ARG A 33 3.63 6.80 -12.60
C ARG A 33 5.10 6.36 -12.54
N LEU A 34 6.03 7.29 -12.33
CA LEU A 34 7.43 6.99 -12.17
C LEU A 34 7.67 6.33 -10.79
N PRO A 35 8.76 5.56 -10.64
CA PRO A 35 9.16 5.01 -9.35
C PRO A 35 9.31 6.10 -8.28
N PRO A 36 9.36 5.74 -7.00
CA PRO A 36 9.69 6.70 -5.96
C PRO A 36 10.99 7.46 -6.22
N GLY A 37 10.95 8.79 -6.08
CA GLY A 37 12.06 9.66 -6.43
C GLY A 37 11.68 11.14 -6.40
N ASN A 38 12.68 11.99 -6.62
CA ASN A 38 12.47 13.42 -6.79
C ASN A 38 12.47 13.73 -8.28
N TYR A 39 11.48 14.49 -8.74
CA TYR A 39 11.32 14.84 -10.13
C TYR A 39 11.13 16.34 -10.31
N VAL A 40 11.51 16.86 -11.47
CA VAL A 40 11.33 18.25 -11.85
C VAL A 40 10.69 18.29 -13.23
N ILE A 41 9.63 19.09 -13.36
CA ILE A 41 9.02 19.40 -14.64
C ILE A 41 9.43 20.83 -15.01
N ILE A 42 10.05 20.98 -16.18
CA ILE A 42 10.49 22.27 -16.72
C ILE A 42 9.72 22.54 -18.01
N ALA A 43 9.18 23.74 -18.16
CA ALA A 43 8.66 24.21 -19.44
C ALA A 43 9.47 25.43 -19.87
N ASP A 44 9.73 25.55 -21.17
CA ASP A 44 10.42 26.72 -21.73
C ASP A 44 9.69 27.99 -21.27
N GLN A 45 10.43 28.93 -20.68
CA GLN A 45 9.96 30.22 -20.13
C GLN A 45 9.13 30.19 -18.83
N HIS A 46 8.99 29.05 -18.14
CA HIS A 46 8.27 28.98 -16.86
C HIS A 46 9.15 28.52 -15.69
N THR A 47 8.76 28.93 -14.47
CA THR A 47 9.40 28.48 -13.23
C THR A 47 9.32 26.94 -13.13
N PRO A 48 10.45 26.24 -12.90
CA PRO A 48 10.46 24.80 -12.72
C PRO A 48 9.50 24.35 -11.62
N LYS A 49 8.63 23.38 -11.91
CA LYS A 49 7.78 22.75 -10.90
C LYS A 49 8.46 21.49 -10.38
N ARG A 50 8.79 21.49 -9.09
CA ARG A 50 9.37 20.32 -8.41
C ARG A 50 8.23 19.43 -7.91
N ILE A 51 8.34 18.13 -8.17
CA ILE A 51 7.43 17.10 -7.70
C ILE A 51 8.27 16.09 -6.93
N SER A 52 7.96 15.89 -5.66
CA SER A 52 8.58 14.82 -4.87
C SER A 52 7.59 13.67 -4.79
N ILE A 53 7.95 12.53 -5.39
CA ILE A 53 7.18 11.30 -5.28
C ILE A 53 7.87 10.49 -4.22
N ARG A 54 7.36 10.58 -3.00
CA ARG A 54 7.91 9.79 -1.91
C ARG A 54 7.58 8.32 -2.17
N SER A 55 8.52 7.44 -1.85
CA SER A 55 8.13 6.04 -1.64
C SER A 55 7.06 6.07 -0.56
N PRO A 56 5.95 5.32 -0.70
CA PRO A 56 5.12 5.06 0.45
C PRO A 56 6.07 4.58 1.56
N ALA A 57 5.98 5.20 2.73
CA ALA A 57 6.90 4.89 3.82
C ALA A 57 6.89 3.37 4.04
N LYS A 58 8.06 2.75 4.25
CA LYS A 58 8.12 1.31 4.51
C LYS A 58 7.15 1.00 5.67
N GLN A 59 6.12 0.22 5.36
CA GLN A 59 5.10 -0.21 6.32
C GLN A 59 5.35 -1.65 6.71
N THR A 60 5.01 -1.97 7.96
CA THR A 60 4.91 -3.35 8.43
C THR A 60 3.48 -3.83 8.22
N VAL A 61 3.32 -4.78 7.31
CA VAL A 61 2.05 -5.43 6.96
C VAL A 61 2.01 -6.81 7.60
N PHE A 62 0.98 -7.08 8.41
CA PHE A 62 0.79 -8.35 9.09
C PHE A 62 -0.47 -9.04 8.56
N GLN A 63 -0.31 -10.19 7.91
CA GLN A 63 -1.40 -10.95 7.29
C GLN A 63 -1.77 -12.16 8.15
N ILE A 64 -3.06 -12.30 8.45
CA ILE A 64 -3.65 -13.48 9.06
C ILE A 64 -4.36 -14.24 7.94
N CYS A 65 -3.64 -15.19 7.37
CA CYS A 65 -3.97 -15.93 6.17
C CYS A 65 -4.81 -17.16 6.51
N TYR A 66 -6.11 -16.95 6.72
CA TYR A 66 -7.05 -18.08 6.81
C TYR A 66 -7.28 -18.74 5.45
N ASP A 67 -7.01 -18.02 4.35
CA ASP A 67 -7.21 -18.42 2.96
C ASP A 67 -6.09 -19.35 2.46
N ASP A 68 -6.25 -19.88 1.24
CA ASP A 68 -5.23 -20.74 0.64
C ASP A 68 -3.87 -20.05 0.50
N SER A 69 -2.82 -20.86 0.37
CA SER A 69 -1.44 -20.37 0.27
C SER A 69 -1.20 -19.53 -0.98
N GLU A 70 -2.01 -19.68 -2.03
CA GLU A 70 -1.81 -18.95 -3.29
C GLU A 70 -2.20 -17.48 -3.16
N GLY A 71 -3.39 -17.19 -2.63
CA GLY A 71 -3.86 -15.82 -2.44
C GLY A 71 -2.97 -15.01 -1.50
N SER A 72 -2.54 -15.63 -0.40
CA SER A 72 -1.64 -15.02 0.58
C SER A 72 -0.23 -14.77 0.01
N THR A 73 0.34 -15.74 -0.71
CA THR A 73 1.67 -15.60 -1.35
C THR A 73 1.67 -14.51 -2.42
N ALA A 74 0.63 -14.40 -3.23
CA ALA A 74 0.52 -13.37 -4.26
C ALA A 74 0.51 -11.95 -3.64
N ARG A 75 -0.27 -11.76 -2.58
CA ARG A 75 -0.30 -10.49 -1.83
C ARG A 75 1.04 -10.17 -1.19
N GLU A 76 1.65 -11.15 -0.54
CA GLU A 76 2.96 -11.01 0.09
C GLU A 76 4.04 -10.60 -0.93
N THR A 77 4.04 -11.22 -2.10
CA THR A 77 4.95 -10.88 -3.19
C THR A 77 4.75 -9.45 -3.67
N LEU A 78 3.49 -9.01 -3.85
CA LEU A 78 3.24 -7.61 -4.24
C LEU A 78 3.70 -6.64 -3.15
N PHE A 79 3.32 -6.85 -1.90
CA PHE A 79 3.67 -5.89 -0.85
C PHE A 79 5.19 -5.76 -0.67
N ARG A 80 5.93 -6.86 -0.82
CA ARG A 80 7.40 -6.82 -0.82
C ARG A 80 7.96 -6.11 -2.04
N SER A 81 7.37 -6.27 -3.23
CA SER A 81 7.82 -5.55 -4.43
C SER A 81 7.60 -4.04 -4.34
N LEU A 82 6.62 -3.61 -3.53
CA LEU A 82 6.37 -2.20 -3.16
C LEU A 82 7.26 -1.70 -2.01
N GLY A 83 8.15 -2.55 -1.47
CA GLY A 83 9.11 -2.18 -0.43
C GLY A 83 8.59 -2.30 1.01
N HIS A 84 7.41 -2.91 1.22
CA HIS A 84 6.87 -3.15 2.54
C HIS A 84 7.45 -4.42 3.18
N GLU A 85 7.45 -4.44 4.52
CA GLU A 85 7.73 -5.64 5.29
C GLU A 85 6.43 -6.42 5.48
N VAL A 86 6.49 -7.73 5.24
CA VAL A 86 5.29 -8.58 5.26
C VAL A 86 5.55 -9.79 6.14
N ILE A 87 4.68 -9.97 7.13
CA ILE A 87 4.65 -11.11 8.04
C ILE A 87 3.32 -11.81 7.84
N SER A 88 3.34 -13.10 7.52
CA SER A 88 2.15 -13.90 7.23
C SER A 88 2.04 -15.06 8.22
N VAL A 89 0.86 -15.25 8.82
CA VAL A 89 0.57 -16.32 9.77
C VAL A 89 -0.76 -17.00 9.42
N ALA A 90 -0.93 -18.26 9.80
CA ALA A 90 -2.07 -19.08 9.36
C ALA A 90 -3.37 -18.82 10.13
N ASP A 91 -3.29 -18.41 11.40
CA ASP A 91 -4.46 -18.30 12.27
C ASP A 91 -4.27 -17.29 13.41
N ASN A 92 -5.33 -17.10 14.20
CA ASN A 92 -5.38 -16.14 15.31
C ASN A 92 -4.42 -16.46 16.45
N ASP A 93 -4.23 -17.73 16.79
CA ASP A 93 -3.42 -18.11 17.94
C ASP A 93 -1.94 -17.91 17.62
N VAL A 94 -1.53 -18.32 16.41
CA VAL A 94 -0.20 -18.02 15.86
C VAL A 94 0.00 -16.51 15.72
N ALA A 95 -1.02 -15.77 15.26
CA ALA A 95 -0.96 -14.31 15.17
C ALA A 95 -0.70 -13.65 16.51
N LYS A 96 -1.49 -13.97 17.54
CA LYS A 96 -1.34 -13.40 18.88
C LYS A 96 0.03 -13.73 19.49
N GLY A 97 0.51 -14.95 19.29
CA GLY A 97 1.85 -15.36 19.72
C GLY A 97 2.97 -14.56 19.05
N ALA A 98 2.92 -14.41 17.72
CA ALA A 98 3.90 -13.62 16.97
C ALA A 98 3.86 -12.13 17.34
N LEU A 99 2.66 -11.57 17.48
CA LEU A 99 2.45 -10.16 17.80
C LEU A 99 2.95 -9.76 19.19
N ALA A 100 3.10 -10.71 20.11
CA ALA A 100 3.71 -10.45 21.42
C ALA A 100 5.16 -9.92 21.32
N SER A 101 5.87 -10.22 20.22
CA SER A 101 7.26 -9.80 20.00
C SER A 101 7.41 -8.67 18.97
N ILE A 102 6.32 -8.19 18.37
CA ILE A 102 6.34 -7.20 17.29
C ILE A 102 5.90 -5.85 17.85
N PRO A 103 6.79 -4.85 17.95
CA PRO A 103 6.50 -3.60 18.65
C PRO A 103 5.58 -2.67 17.86
N LYS A 104 5.51 -2.81 16.54
CA LYS A 104 4.70 -1.95 15.67
C LYS A 104 4.25 -2.69 14.42
N VAL A 105 2.96 -2.60 14.13
CA VAL A 105 2.35 -2.97 12.85
C VAL A 105 1.61 -1.76 12.33
N ASP A 106 1.76 -1.45 11.04
CA ASP A 106 1.04 -0.34 10.41
C ASP A 106 -0.31 -0.79 9.84
N VAL A 107 -0.35 -2.04 9.34
CA VAL A 107 -1.51 -2.60 8.64
C VAL A 107 -1.69 -4.07 8.99
N PHE A 108 -2.91 -4.44 9.36
CA PHE A 108 -3.35 -5.82 9.46
C PHE A 108 -4.23 -6.20 8.27
N ILE A 109 -4.04 -7.41 7.75
CA ILE A 109 -4.89 -8.01 6.72
C ILE A 109 -5.48 -9.30 7.29
N LEU A 110 -6.81 -9.41 7.34
CA LEU A 110 -7.52 -10.60 7.76
C LEU A 110 -8.11 -11.32 6.55
N GLY A 111 -7.70 -12.56 6.30
CA GLY A 111 -8.28 -13.42 5.27
C GLY A 111 -9.80 -13.64 5.47
N HIS A 112 -10.47 -14.11 4.43
CA HIS A 112 -11.94 -14.15 4.43
C HIS A 112 -12.56 -15.51 4.81
N THR A 113 -11.80 -16.60 4.75
CA THR A 113 -12.28 -17.99 4.83
C THR A 113 -12.59 -18.46 6.25
N ALA A 114 -12.04 -17.79 7.29
CA ALA A 114 -12.41 -18.08 8.67
C ALA A 114 -13.86 -17.66 8.97
N PRO A 115 -14.53 -18.33 9.93
CA PRO A 115 -15.87 -17.94 10.37
C PRO A 115 -15.92 -16.48 10.82
N GLU A 116 -17.03 -15.80 10.54
CA GLU A 116 -17.20 -14.37 10.85
C GLU A 116 -16.89 -14.04 12.31
N GLN A 117 -17.40 -14.85 13.24
CA GLN A 117 -17.18 -14.68 14.68
C GLN A 117 -15.68 -14.74 15.03
N THR A 118 -14.95 -15.70 14.48
CA THR A 118 -13.49 -15.85 14.66
C THR A 118 -12.74 -14.61 14.14
N ARG A 119 -13.16 -14.07 12.99
CA ARG A 119 -12.55 -12.85 12.45
C ARG A 119 -12.88 -11.63 13.31
N LYS A 120 -14.13 -11.51 13.77
CA LYS A 120 -14.59 -10.41 14.63
C LYS A 120 -13.80 -10.36 15.94
N GLU A 121 -13.64 -11.50 16.59
CA GLU A 121 -12.82 -11.62 17.81
C GLU A 121 -11.39 -11.14 17.57
N MET A 122 -10.83 -11.42 16.39
CA MET A 122 -9.50 -10.93 16.05
C MET A 122 -9.47 -9.42 15.78
N VAL A 123 -10.46 -8.87 15.08
CA VAL A 123 -10.56 -7.40 14.88
C VAL A 123 -10.65 -6.68 16.21
N ASP A 124 -11.53 -7.15 17.11
CA ASP A 124 -11.71 -6.55 18.44
C ASP A 124 -10.41 -6.62 19.24
N TRP A 125 -9.72 -7.77 19.21
CA TRP A 125 -8.43 -7.93 19.86
C TRP A 125 -7.36 -6.99 19.28
N LEU A 126 -7.28 -6.85 17.95
CA LEU A 126 -6.34 -5.96 17.28
C LEU A 126 -6.60 -4.49 17.58
N LYS A 127 -7.86 -4.05 17.63
CA LYS A 127 -8.21 -2.66 17.98
C LYS A 127 -7.77 -2.29 19.39
N VAL A 128 -7.82 -3.24 20.32
CA VAL A 128 -7.36 -3.03 21.70
C VAL A 128 -5.82 -2.96 21.78
N ASN A 129 -5.12 -3.88 21.12
CA ASN A 129 -3.67 -4.03 21.27
C ASN A 129 -2.85 -3.16 20.30
N PHE A 130 -3.41 -2.84 19.14
CA PHE A 130 -2.78 -2.04 18.08
C PHE A 130 -3.73 -0.93 17.58
N PRO A 131 -4.16 -0.01 18.45
CA PRO A 131 -5.23 0.96 18.14
C PRO A 131 -4.90 1.93 16.99
N ARG A 132 -3.63 2.05 16.61
CA ARG A 132 -3.15 2.92 15.52
C ARG A 132 -2.97 2.20 14.19
N ALA A 133 -3.01 0.87 14.19
CA ALA A 133 -2.86 0.09 12.98
C ALA A 133 -4.18 0.09 12.20
N LYS A 134 -4.08 0.15 10.87
CA LYS A 134 -5.23 -0.03 9.98
C LYS A 134 -5.57 -1.52 9.90
N ILE A 135 -6.84 -1.86 9.91
CA ILE A 135 -7.32 -3.23 9.79
C ILE A 135 -8.10 -3.38 8.48
N VAL A 136 -7.60 -4.22 7.60
CA VAL A 136 -8.21 -4.58 6.32
C VAL A 136 -8.80 -5.99 6.44
N ALA A 137 -10.11 -6.11 6.30
CA ALA A 137 -10.80 -7.40 6.25
C ALA A 137 -11.08 -7.79 4.79
N LEU A 138 -10.69 -9.00 4.42
CA LEU A 138 -11.06 -9.57 3.12
C LEU A 138 -12.50 -10.04 3.19
N ILE A 139 -13.28 -9.66 2.19
CA ILE A 139 -14.65 -10.13 2.02
C ILE A 139 -14.75 -10.99 0.75
N PRO A 140 -15.45 -12.14 0.79
CA PRO A 140 -15.91 -12.78 -0.43
C PRO A 140 -16.90 -11.81 -1.11
N SER A 141 -16.87 -11.74 -2.44
CA SER A 141 -17.69 -10.78 -3.19
C SER A 141 -19.17 -10.82 -2.73
N ALA A 142 -19.63 -9.73 -2.11
CA ALA A 142 -21.00 -9.46 -1.64
C ALA A 142 -21.48 -10.07 -0.30
N ILE A 143 -20.59 -10.39 0.65
CA ILE A 143 -20.95 -10.70 2.06
C ILE A 143 -20.97 -9.42 2.92
N PRO A 144 -21.79 -9.34 4.00
CA PRO A 144 -21.73 -8.22 4.94
C PRO A 144 -20.31 -7.90 5.42
N GLU A 145 -20.05 -6.60 5.50
CA GLU A 145 -18.80 -6.02 6.00
C GLU A 145 -18.48 -6.55 7.39
N LEU A 146 -17.20 -6.84 7.63
CA LEU A 146 -16.74 -7.16 8.98
C LEU A 146 -16.75 -5.87 9.79
N LEU A 147 -17.67 -5.80 10.76
CA LEU A 147 -17.82 -4.66 11.66
C LEU A 147 -16.49 -4.35 12.35
N CYS A 148 -16.19 -3.06 12.50
CA CYS A 148 -15.01 -2.50 13.16
C CYS A 148 -13.66 -2.67 12.42
N ALA A 149 -13.62 -3.33 11.25
CA ALA A 149 -12.50 -3.20 10.34
C ALA A 149 -12.47 -1.78 9.73
N ASP A 150 -11.28 -1.23 9.48
CA ASP A 150 -11.14 0.09 8.87
C ASP A 150 -11.50 0.05 7.37
N TYR A 151 -11.23 -1.08 6.72
CA TYR A 151 -11.52 -1.32 5.32
C TYR A 151 -12.02 -2.74 5.10
N ASN A 152 -13.05 -2.89 4.25
CA ASN A 152 -13.53 -4.17 3.75
C ASN A 152 -13.26 -4.24 2.26
N ILE A 153 -12.38 -5.15 1.82
CA ILE A 153 -11.91 -5.21 0.43
C ILE A 153 -12.24 -6.58 -0.18
N PRO A 154 -12.94 -6.64 -1.33
CA PRO A 154 -13.08 -7.88 -2.09
C PRO A 154 -11.71 -8.41 -2.50
N GLN A 155 -11.46 -9.70 -2.30
CA GLN A 155 -10.16 -10.33 -2.66
C GLN A 155 -9.75 -10.06 -4.12
N SER A 156 -10.72 -9.97 -5.03
CA SER A 156 -10.50 -9.75 -6.47
C SER A 156 -10.20 -8.30 -6.86
N ASN A 157 -10.35 -7.33 -5.94
CA ASN A 157 -10.20 -5.91 -6.27
C ASN A 157 -8.76 -5.41 -6.03
N TRP A 158 -7.87 -5.77 -6.96
CA TRP A 158 -6.45 -5.39 -6.93
C TRP A 158 -6.19 -3.88 -6.98
N ASP A 159 -7.04 -3.10 -7.65
CA ASP A 159 -6.88 -1.63 -7.72
C ASP A 159 -7.15 -0.94 -6.37
N ALA A 160 -8.09 -1.47 -5.58
CA ALA A 160 -8.36 -1.00 -4.23
C ALA A 160 -7.16 -1.23 -3.30
N TRP A 161 -6.46 -2.37 -3.46
CA TRP A 161 -5.24 -2.68 -2.72
C TRP A 161 -4.11 -1.71 -2.99
N VAL A 162 -3.85 -1.42 -4.27
CA VAL A 162 -2.79 -0.49 -4.67
C VAL A 162 -3.11 0.94 -4.19
N SER A 163 -4.38 1.35 -4.30
CA SER A 163 -4.81 2.69 -3.89
C SER A 163 -4.71 2.91 -2.37
N LEU A 164 -4.97 1.88 -1.56
CA LEU A 164 -4.91 1.98 -0.10
C LEU A 164 -3.50 2.32 0.42
N PHE A 165 -2.46 1.90 -0.31
CA PHE A 165 -1.07 2.01 0.12
C PHE A 165 -0.21 2.94 -0.74
N ALA A 166 -0.76 3.49 -1.83
CA ALA A 166 -0.15 4.59 -2.57
C ALA A 166 -0.34 5.97 -1.90
N MET A 167 -1.21 6.09 -0.88
CA MET A 167 -1.58 7.35 -0.22
C MET A 167 -0.90 7.59 1.15
N SER A 168 0.23 6.94 1.47
CA SER A 168 0.94 7.16 2.73
C SER A 168 2.01 8.25 2.65
#